data_AF-A0A3M1VXD7-F1
#
_entry.id   AF-A0A3M1VXD7-F1
#
_cell.length_a   1.000
_cell.length_b   1.000
_cell.length_c   1.000
_cell.angle_alpha   90.00
_cell.angle_beta   90.00
_cell.angle_gamma   90.00
#
_symmetry.space_group_name_H-M   'P 1'
#
loop_
_entity.id
_entity.type
_entity.pdbx_description
1 polymer ?
#
loop_
_entity_poly.entity_id
_entity_poly.type
_entity_poly.pdbx_seq_one_letter_code
_entity_poly.pdbx_strand_id
1 'polypeptide(L)'
;MSDDYASLKRTPLYEIQAGLGARFVPFAGWELPVQYRGLIAEHRTVREKAGLFDVSHMGEIFVSGPEAETALQYLTCNNVAKLVDGRAQYSAITTPEGGVVDDIIIYRFSSEHYMLCVNAANAEKDFNWLTSHNKFNAEFINRS
;
A
#
# COMPACT_ATOMS: atom_id res chain seq x y z
N MET A 1 27.99 -12.91 -0.31
CA MET A 1 26.66 -12.30 -0.33
C MET A 1 25.72 -13.38 0.16
N SER A 2 25.09 -13.18 1.31
CA SER A 2 24.28 -14.20 1.98
C SER A 2 23.04 -14.55 1.16
N ASP A 3 22.60 -15.80 1.26
CA ASP A 3 21.47 -16.39 0.53
C ASP A 3 20.14 -15.61 0.68
N ASP A 4 20.05 -14.68 1.64
CA ASP A 4 18.90 -13.78 1.87
C ASP A 4 18.59 -12.82 0.72
N TYR A 5 19.56 -12.45 -0.12
CA TYR A 5 19.28 -11.51 -1.23
C TYR A 5 18.65 -12.18 -2.45
N ALA A 6 18.85 -13.49 -2.63
CA ALA A 6 18.37 -14.20 -3.81
C ALA A 6 16.83 -14.39 -3.81
N SER A 7 16.17 -14.20 -2.66
CA SER A 7 14.73 -14.36 -2.48
C SER A 7 13.94 -13.05 -2.48
N LEU A 8 14.63 -11.89 -2.49
CA LEU A 8 13.96 -10.60 -2.41
C LEU A 8 13.28 -10.23 -3.73
N LYS A 9 12.07 -9.70 -3.62
CA LYS A 9 11.34 -9.12 -4.76
C LYS A 9 11.98 -7.80 -5.19
N ARG A 10 11.87 -7.47 -6.48
CA ARG A 10 12.37 -6.21 -7.06
C ARG A 10 11.24 -5.47 -7.74
N THR A 11 11.22 -4.15 -7.63
CA THR A 11 10.26 -3.32 -8.34
C THR A 11 10.58 -3.27 -9.83
N PRO A 12 9.62 -2.89 -10.70
CA PRO A 12 9.88 -2.70 -12.13
C PRO A 12 10.97 -1.66 -12.44
N LEU A 13 11.31 -0.79 -11.49
CA LEU A 13 12.29 0.29 -11.66
C LEU A 13 13.70 -0.07 -11.20
N TYR A 14 13.92 -1.30 -10.69
CA TYR A 14 15.20 -1.72 -10.09
C TYR A 14 16.42 -1.42 -10.98
N GLU A 15 16.41 -1.82 -12.26
CA GLU A 15 17.56 -1.65 -13.15
C GLU A 15 17.89 -0.17 -13.40
N ILE A 16 16.86 0.68 -13.53
CA ILE A 16 17.04 2.13 -13.69
C ILE A 16 17.68 2.71 -12.43
N GLN A 17 17.19 2.31 -11.25
CA GLN A 17 17.70 2.78 -9.97
C GLN A 17 19.15 2.33 -9.74
N ALA A 18 19.49 1.08 -10.08
CA ALA A 18 20.84 0.56 -10.00
C ALA A 18 21.80 1.36 -10.91
N GLY A 19 21.39 1.67 -12.14
CA GLY A 19 22.15 2.53 -13.05
C GLY A 19 22.34 3.97 -12.55
N LEU A 20 21.44 4.46 -11.69
CA LEU A 20 21.54 5.77 -11.03
C LEU A 20 22.40 5.74 -9.75
N GLY A 21 22.98 4.59 -9.40
CA GLY A 21 23.83 4.43 -8.21
C GLY A 21 23.05 4.24 -6.91
N ALA A 22 21.81 3.73 -6.97
CA ALA A 22 21.06 3.37 -5.78
C ALA A 22 21.81 2.38 -4.91
N ARG A 23 21.76 2.59 -3.59
CA ARG A 23 22.15 1.59 -2.60
C ARG A 23 20.89 0.86 -2.14
N PHE A 24 20.83 -0.44 -2.37
CA PHE A 24 19.69 -1.26 -1.98
C PHE A 24 19.83 -1.88 -0.59
N VAL A 25 18.70 -2.13 0.06
CA VAL A 25 18.57 -2.84 1.34
C VAL A 25 17.36 -3.77 1.31
N PRO A 26 17.36 -4.87 2.10
CA PRO A 26 16.17 -5.67 2.32
C PRO A 26 15.16 -4.90 3.16
N PHE A 27 13.92 -4.81 2.70
CA PHE A 27 12.80 -4.26 3.45
C PHE A 27 11.51 -4.98 3.07
N ALA A 28 10.80 -5.55 4.04
CA ALA A 28 9.50 -6.21 3.82
C ALA A 28 9.50 -7.29 2.71
N GLY A 29 10.61 -8.01 2.52
CA GLY A 29 10.76 -9.02 1.45
C GLY A 29 11.09 -8.44 0.06
N TRP A 30 11.37 -7.13 -0.02
CA TRP A 30 11.80 -6.44 -1.22
C TRP A 30 13.25 -5.95 -1.11
N GLU A 31 13.90 -5.82 -2.26
CA GLU A 31 15.16 -5.11 -2.43
C GLU A 31 14.86 -3.67 -2.87
N LEU A 32 14.96 -2.70 -1.94
CA LEU A 32 14.54 -1.31 -2.16
C LEU A 32 15.70 -0.32 -2.02
N PRO A 33 15.70 0.80 -2.78
CA PRO A 33 16.73 1.81 -2.68
C PRO A 33 16.61 2.60 -1.37
N VAL A 34 17.65 2.58 -0.54
CA VAL A 34 17.72 3.36 0.71
C VAL A 34 18.25 4.79 0.49
N GLN A 35 19.10 4.97 -0.52
CA GLN A 35 19.67 6.27 -0.91
C GLN A 35 20.38 6.19 -2.27
N TYR A 36 20.65 7.34 -2.87
CA TYR A 36 21.39 7.52 -4.12
C TYR A 36 22.60 8.46 -3.94
N ARG A 37 22.43 9.56 -3.22
CA ARG A 37 23.44 10.62 -3.01
C ARG A 37 23.66 10.97 -1.54
N GLY A 38 22.83 10.44 -0.64
CA GLY A 38 22.97 10.60 0.81
C GLY A 38 21.67 11.00 1.48
N LEU A 39 21.32 10.31 2.58
CA LEU A 39 20.05 10.49 3.30
C LEU A 39 19.71 11.96 3.64
N ILE A 40 20.67 12.72 4.19
CA ILE A 40 20.45 14.13 4.56
C ILE A 40 20.23 15.01 3.33
N ALA A 41 21.01 14.79 2.27
CA ALA A 41 20.91 15.57 1.05
C ALA A 41 19.57 15.32 0.33
N GLU A 42 19.12 14.06 0.29
CA GLU A 42 17.83 13.68 -0.29
C GLU A 42 16.66 14.23 0.53
N HIS A 43 16.71 14.13 1.86
CA HIS A 43 15.71 14.73 2.74
C HIS A 43 15.56 16.23 2.50
N ARG A 44 16.68 16.98 2.48
CA ARG A 44 16.66 18.42 2.19
C ARG A 44 16.11 18.71 0.80
N THR A 45 16.50 17.91 -0.20
CA THR A 45 16.00 18.07 -1.58
C THR A 45 14.48 17.93 -1.65
N VAL A 46 13.89 16.99 -0.93
CA VAL A 46 12.43 16.82 -0.87
C VAL A 46 11.75 18.00 -0.18
N ARG A 47 12.35 18.53 0.89
CA ARG A 47 11.81 19.66 1.67
C ARG A 47 11.92 21.00 0.94
N GLU A 48 13.00 21.20 0.19
CA GLU A 48 13.35 22.48 -0.42
C GLU A 48 13.01 22.54 -1.91
N LYS A 49 12.82 21.38 -2.56
CA LYS A 49 12.59 21.25 -4.01
C LYS A 49 11.53 20.17 -4.30
N ALA A 50 11.96 19.03 -4.83
CA ALA A 50 11.11 17.90 -5.18
C ALA A 50 11.90 16.59 -5.02
N GLY A 51 11.22 15.53 -4.61
CA GLY A 51 11.77 14.17 -4.55
C GLY A 51 10.93 13.21 -5.38
N LEU A 52 11.57 12.20 -5.94
CA LEU A 52 10.92 11.09 -6.61
C LEU A 52 11.22 9.82 -5.82
N PHE A 53 10.17 9.08 -5.47
CA PHE A 53 10.26 7.84 -4.72
C PHE A 53 9.61 6.73 -5.52
N ASP A 54 10.22 5.55 -5.51
CA ASP A 54 9.57 4.34 -5.98
C ASP A 54 8.84 3.67 -4.81
N VAL A 55 7.52 3.76 -4.85
CA VAL A 55 6.62 3.16 -3.88
C VAL A 55 5.84 1.98 -4.47
N SER A 56 6.32 1.40 -5.58
CA SER A 56 5.64 0.29 -6.28
C SER A 56 5.65 -1.04 -5.52
N HIS A 57 6.22 -1.07 -4.32
CA HIS A 57 6.22 -2.23 -3.44
C HIS A 57 4.98 -2.29 -2.54
N MET A 58 4.21 -1.20 -2.46
CA MET A 58 2.96 -1.14 -1.71
C MET A 58 1.93 -2.10 -2.31
N GLY A 59 1.05 -2.64 -1.47
CA GLY A 59 0.00 -3.53 -1.94
C GLY A 59 -1.20 -2.75 -2.48
N GLU A 60 -1.84 -3.29 -3.51
CA GLU A 60 -2.99 -2.69 -4.19
C GLU A 60 -4.16 -3.69 -4.21
N ILE A 61 -5.19 -3.42 -3.42
CA ILE A 61 -6.38 -4.27 -3.32
C ILE A 61 -7.57 -3.49 -3.86
N PHE A 62 -8.14 -3.95 -4.96
CA PHE A 62 -9.36 -3.38 -5.53
C PHE A 62 -10.59 -3.94 -4.83
N VAL A 63 -11.56 -3.07 -4.55
CA VAL A 63 -12.82 -3.42 -3.92
C VAL A 63 -13.96 -2.90 -4.77
N SER A 64 -14.85 -3.79 -5.22
CA SER A 64 -15.93 -3.43 -6.13
C SER A 64 -17.25 -4.11 -5.82
N GLY A 65 -18.35 -3.53 -6.31
CA GLY A 65 -19.70 -4.08 -6.17
C GLY A 65 -20.64 -3.21 -5.36
N PRO A 66 -21.94 -3.57 -5.33
CA PRO A 66 -23.00 -2.73 -4.79
C PRO A 66 -22.89 -2.47 -3.28
N GLU A 67 -22.17 -3.32 -2.54
CA GLU A 67 -21.94 -3.15 -1.10
C GLU A 67 -20.48 -2.85 -0.75
N ALA A 68 -19.66 -2.39 -1.72
CA ALA A 68 -18.26 -2.06 -1.48
C ALA A 68 -18.07 -0.99 -0.39
N GLU A 69 -18.88 0.08 -0.42
CA GLU A 69 -18.86 1.11 0.64
C GLU A 69 -19.19 0.53 2.01
N THR A 70 -20.23 -0.30 2.11
CA THR A 70 -20.65 -0.95 3.36
C THR A 70 -19.57 -1.88 3.90
N ALA A 71 -18.93 -2.67 3.04
CA ALA A 71 -17.84 -3.55 3.42
C ALA A 71 -16.65 -2.76 3.98
N LEU A 72 -16.23 -1.70 3.29
CA LEU A 72 -15.14 -0.84 3.75
C LEU A 72 -15.49 -0.08 5.03
N GLN A 73 -16.75 0.37 5.16
CA GLN A 73 -17.23 1.05 6.36
C GLN A 73 -17.25 0.12 7.58
N TYR A 74 -17.49 -1.18 7.37
CA TYR A 74 -17.45 -2.20 8.41
C TYR A 74 -16.02 -2.61 8.79
N LEU A 75 -15.11 -2.69 7.81
CA LEU A 75 -13.75 -3.20 8.00
C LEU A 75 -12.74 -2.15 8.46
N THR A 76 -13.09 -0.87 8.39
CA THR A 76 -12.16 0.23 8.66
C THR A 76 -12.72 1.24 9.66
N CYS A 77 -11.83 2.01 10.30
CA CYS A 77 -12.21 2.90 11.41
C CYS A 77 -12.77 4.27 10.98
N ASN A 78 -12.40 4.76 9.78
CA ASN A 78 -12.86 6.05 9.31
C ASN A 78 -14.20 5.96 8.57
N ASN A 79 -14.92 7.08 8.48
CA ASN A 79 -16.19 7.14 7.77
C ASN A 79 -15.95 7.21 6.26
N VAL A 80 -16.13 6.06 5.60
CA VAL A 80 -15.96 5.85 4.15
C VAL A 80 -17.07 6.54 3.36
N ALA A 81 -18.29 6.65 3.91
CA ALA A 81 -19.40 7.35 3.26
C ALA A 81 -19.14 8.86 3.05
N LYS A 82 -18.15 9.44 3.75
CA LYS A 82 -17.69 10.82 3.49
C LYS A 82 -16.76 10.94 2.29
N LEU A 83 -16.24 9.83 1.77
CA LEU A 83 -15.36 9.81 0.62
C LEU A 83 -16.18 9.94 -0.67
N VAL A 84 -15.74 10.80 -1.58
CA VAL A 84 -16.39 11.03 -2.88
C VAL A 84 -15.44 10.66 -4.03
N ASP A 85 -15.98 10.48 -5.23
CA ASP A 85 -15.23 10.02 -6.39
C ASP A 85 -14.01 10.91 -6.68
N GLY A 86 -12.88 10.28 -7.01
CA GLY A 86 -11.60 10.94 -7.25
C GLY A 86 -10.88 11.42 -5.98
N ARG A 87 -11.38 11.07 -4.78
CA ARG A 87 -10.74 11.39 -3.50
C ARG A 87 -10.17 10.15 -2.82
N ALA A 88 -9.27 10.41 -1.88
CA ALA A 88 -8.67 9.40 -1.03
C ALA A 88 -8.80 9.76 0.45
N GLN A 89 -8.81 8.76 1.31
CA GLN A 89 -8.86 8.91 2.76
C GLN A 89 -7.88 7.93 3.41
N TYR A 90 -7.04 8.43 4.31
CA TYR A 90 -6.27 7.59 5.22
C TYR A 90 -7.21 6.94 6.24
N SER A 91 -7.00 5.66 6.53
CA SER A 91 -7.80 4.87 7.47
C SER A 91 -6.95 3.76 8.09
N ALA A 92 -7.53 2.97 8.98
CA ALA A 92 -6.94 1.74 9.46
C ALA A 92 -7.95 0.59 9.36
N ILE A 93 -7.44 -0.59 9.01
CA ILE A 93 -8.18 -1.85 9.12
C ILE A 93 -8.11 -2.26 10.59
N THR A 94 -9.26 -2.60 11.18
CA THR A 94 -9.33 -2.91 12.61
C THR A 94 -9.92 -4.29 12.89
N THR A 95 -9.49 -4.90 14.00
CA THR A 95 -10.13 -6.10 14.55
C THR A 95 -11.41 -5.74 15.32
N PRO A 96 -12.30 -6.70 15.60
CA PRO A 96 -13.50 -6.46 16.41
C PRO A 96 -13.20 -5.90 17.81
N GLU A 97 -12.03 -6.19 18.37
CA GLU A 97 -11.55 -5.70 19.67
C GLU A 97 -10.92 -4.30 19.59
N GLY A 98 -10.86 -3.70 18.39
CA GLY A 98 -10.27 -2.39 18.15
C GLY A 98 -8.75 -2.39 17.93
N GLY A 99 -8.14 -3.56 17.73
CA GLY A 99 -6.72 -3.66 17.35
C GLY A 99 -6.50 -3.21 15.91
N VAL A 100 -5.35 -2.62 15.61
CA VAL A 100 -4.99 -2.22 14.23
C VAL A 100 -4.35 -3.40 13.50
N VAL A 101 -4.90 -3.74 12.34
CA VAL A 101 -4.36 -4.77 11.43
C VAL A 101 -3.32 -4.16 10.49
N ASP A 102 -3.68 -3.04 9.85
CA ASP A 102 -2.79 -2.20 9.04
C ASP A 102 -3.38 -0.79 8.90
N ASP A 103 -2.53 0.20 8.60
CA ASP A 103 -2.96 1.51 8.15
C ASP A 103 -2.91 1.62 6.62
N ILE A 104 -3.92 2.27 6.04
CA ILE A 104 -4.17 2.20 4.60
C ILE A 104 -4.62 3.55 4.03
N ILE A 105 -4.55 3.67 2.70
CA ILE A 105 -5.26 4.73 1.97
C ILE A 105 -6.36 4.11 1.12
N ILE A 106 -7.59 4.57 1.31
CA ILE A 106 -8.76 4.20 0.50
C ILE A 106 -8.95 5.24 -0.59
N TYR A 107 -8.87 4.82 -1.85
CA TYR A 107 -9.21 5.64 -3.01
C TYR A 107 -10.61 5.26 -3.51
N ARG A 108 -11.46 6.25 -3.81
CA ARG A 108 -12.78 6.04 -4.40
C ARG A 108 -12.78 6.45 -5.86
N PHE A 109 -13.05 5.51 -6.75
CA PHE A 109 -13.25 5.78 -8.18
C PHE A 109 -14.72 6.01 -8.51
N SER A 110 -15.61 5.26 -7.87
CA SER A 110 -17.08 5.42 -7.94
C SER A 110 -17.73 4.89 -6.67
N SER A 111 -19.06 4.98 -6.55
CA SER A 111 -19.81 4.39 -5.42
C SER A 111 -19.66 2.88 -5.26
N GLU A 112 -19.21 2.17 -6.30
CA GLU A 112 -19.05 0.72 -6.29
C GLU A 112 -17.63 0.30 -6.67
N HIS A 113 -16.65 1.21 -6.64
CA HIS A 113 -15.28 0.91 -7.04
C HIS A 113 -14.25 1.71 -6.25
N TYR A 114 -13.40 0.99 -5.53
CA TYR A 114 -12.39 1.51 -4.61
C TYR A 114 -11.06 0.77 -4.81
N MET A 115 -9.98 1.39 -4.34
CA MET A 115 -8.68 0.72 -4.21
C MET A 115 -8.07 1.05 -2.85
N LEU A 116 -7.55 0.04 -2.19
CA LEU A 116 -6.79 0.14 -0.95
C LEU A 116 -5.31 0.07 -1.30
N CYS A 117 -4.57 1.08 -0.89
CA CYS A 117 -3.12 1.06 -0.83
C CYS A 117 -2.71 0.60 0.58
N VAL A 118 -2.07 -0.56 0.68
CA VAL A 118 -1.70 -1.22 1.95
C VAL A 118 -0.19 -1.39 2.08
N ASN A 119 0.32 -1.56 3.29
CA ASN A 119 1.77 -1.69 3.49
C ASN A 119 2.31 -2.96 2.82
N ALA A 120 3.50 -2.86 2.22
CA ALA A 120 4.12 -3.93 1.44
C ALA A 120 4.26 -5.27 2.19
N ALA A 121 4.65 -5.21 3.46
CA ALA A 121 4.80 -6.41 4.31
C ALA A 121 3.47 -7.10 4.61
N ASN A 122 2.36 -6.38 4.49
CA ASN A 122 1.04 -6.80 4.93
C ASN A 122 0.10 -7.14 3.78
N ALA A 123 0.48 -6.92 2.51
CA ALA A 123 -0.42 -7.07 1.36
C ALA A 123 -1.21 -8.39 1.33
N GLU A 124 -0.55 -9.53 1.52
CA GLU A 124 -1.22 -10.84 1.55
C GLU A 124 -2.06 -11.03 2.83
N LYS A 125 -1.52 -10.62 3.98
CA LYS A 125 -2.19 -10.67 5.29
C LYS A 125 -3.50 -9.87 5.27
N ASP A 126 -3.45 -8.65 4.75
CA ASP A 126 -4.58 -7.73 4.69
C ASP A 126 -5.61 -8.20 3.69
N PHE A 127 -5.19 -8.68 2.51
CA PHE A 127 -6.10 -9.30 1.55
C PHE A 127 -6.86 -10.48 2.15
N ASN A 128 -6.15 -11.37 2.85
CA ASN A 128 -6.76 -12.52 3.52
C ASN A 128 -7.68 -12.08 4.67
N TRP A 129 -7.30 -11.06 5.43
CA TRP A 129 -8.13 -10.50 6.50
C TRP A 129 -9.43 -9.91 5.94
N LEU A 130 -9.33 -9.03 4.95
CA LEU A 130 -10.49 -8.36 4.33
C LEU A 130 -11.45 -9.38 3.71
N THR A 131 -10.93 -10.35 2.95
CA THR A 131 -11.76 -11.38 2.31
C THR A 131 -12.42 -12.32 3.31
N SER A 132 -11.71 -12.77 4.35
CA SER A 132 -12.27 -13.66 5.38
C SER A 132 -13.31 -12.99 6.29
N HIS A 133 -13.28 -11.66 6.40
CA HIS A 133 -14.22 -10.87 7.21
C HIS A 133 -15.27 -10.14 6.38
N ASN A 134 -15.22 -10.25 5.05
CA ASN A 134 -16.23 -9.70 4.17
C ASN A 134 -17.52 -10.53 4.27
N LYS A 135 -18.62 -9.86 4.63
CA LYS A 135 -19.96 -10.45 4.74
C LYS A 135 -20.96 -9.80 3.78
N PHE A 136 -20.45 -8.98 2.86
CA PHE A 136 -21.24 -8.14 1.96
C PHE A 136 -20.97 -8.52 0.50
N ASN A 137 -21.85 -8.12 -0.39
CA ASN A 137 -21.71 -8.25 -1.84
C ASN A 137 -20.70 -7.22 -2.38
N ALA A 138 -19.45 -7.41 -1.97
CA ALA A 138 -18.27 -6.70 -2.40
C ALA A 138 -17.21 -7.73 -2.81
N GLU A 139 -16.60 -7.53 -3.97
CA GLU A 139 -15.49 -8.32 -4.47
C GLU A 139 -14.17 -7.64 -4.11
N PHE A 140 -13.20 -8.43 -3.62
CA PHE A 140 -11.86 -7.97 -3.31
C PHE A 140 -10.87 -8.68 -4.26
N ILE A 141 -10.02 -7.92 -4.95
CA ILE A 141 -9.01 -8.46 -5.88
C ILE A 141 -7.65 -7.85 -5.57
N ASN A 142 -6.65 -8.69 -5.28
CA ASN A 142 -5.26 -8.26 -5.16
C ASN A 142 -4.64 -8.04 -6.56
N ARG A 143 -4.07 -6.85 -6.79
CA ARG A 143 -3.41 -6.44 -8.05
C ARG A 143 -1.96 -5.98 -7.85
N SER A 144 -1.39 -6.23 -6.67
CA SER A 144 0.01 -5.93 -6.33
C SER A 144 1.03 -6.74 -7.15
#